data_AF-A0A4Q5A0C4-F1
#
_entry.id   AF-A0A4Q5A0C4-F1
#
_cell.length_a   1.000
_cell.length_b   1.000
_cell.length_c   1.000
_cell.angle_alpha   90.00
_cell.angle_beta   90.00
_cell.angle_gamma   90.00
#
_symmetry.space_group_name_H-M   'P 1'
#
loop_
_entity.id
_entity.type
_entity.pdbx_description
1 polymer ?
#
loop_
_entity_poly.entity_id
_entity_poly.type
_entity_poly.pdbx_seq_one_letter_code
_entity_poly.pdbx_strand_id
1 'polypeptide(L)'
;MSETITITPTAVSADADADARPVKIQYGHIKMQLPRLDDSAQLPIELLTSGLSVVARGWDNLTQDEQIGVLAVFLAYLQREYPLLGRELDKSGDKIADLGAIINAWGTYGDTDPKA
;
A
#
# COMPACT_ATOMS: atom_id res chain seq x y z
N MET A 1 23.38 21.92 -29.58
CA MET A 1 23.18 22.42 -28.20
C MET A 1 22.05 21.61 -27.61
N SER A 2 22.25 20.96 -26.45
CA SER A 2 21.21 20.13 -25.82
C SER A 2 20.31 21.03 -24.98
N GLU A 3 19.10 21.27 -25.45
CA GLU A 3 18.09 22.02 -24.72
C GLU A 3 17.64 21.18 -23.52
N THR A 4 17.84 21.69 -22.30
CA THR A 4 17.49 20.97 -21.07
C THR A 4 16.16 21.48 -20.55
N ILE A 5 15.15 20.60 -20.48
CA ILE A 5 13.85 20.92 -19.89
C ILE A 5 13.97 20.76 -18.37
N THR A 6 13.77 21.85 -17.63
CA THR A 6 13.77 21.84 -16.16
C THR A 6 12.36 21.60 -15.64
N ILE A 7 12.15 20.49 -14.93
CA ILE A 7 10.89 20.15 -14.25
C ILE A 7 11.12 20.29 -12.75
N THR A 8 10.27 21.06 -12.06
CA THR A 8 10.36 21.26 -10.60
C THR A 8 9.30 20.39 -9.92
N PRO A 9 9.60 19.71 -8.80
CA PRO A 9 8.60 18.97 -8.04
C PRO A 9 7.42 19.86 -7.65
N THR A 10 6.21 19.34 -7.76
CA THR A 10 5.01 20.01 -7.25
C THR A 10 5.14 20.16 -5.73
N ALA A 11 4.86 21.35 -5.20
CA ALA A 11 4.87 21.59 -3.76
C ALA A 11 3.76 20.77 -3.09
N VAL A 12 4.05 20.23 -1.90
CA VAL A 12 3.02 19.63 -1.04
C VAL A 12 2.12 20.76 -0.56
N SER A 13 0.88 20.81 -1.04
CA SER A 13 -0.10 21.79 -0.59
C SER A 13 -0.44 21.51 0.88
N ALA A 14 -0.33 22.51 1.76
CA ALA A 14 -0.76 22.38 3.16
C ALA A 14 -2.29 22.14 3.31
N ASP A 15 -3.05 22.45 2.25
CA ASP A 15 -4.49 22.20 2.09
C ASP A 15 -4.80 20.92 1.28
N ALA A 16 -3.79 20.11 0.92
CA ALA A 16 -4.04 18.80 0.33
C ALA A 16 -4.64 17.88 1.41
N ASP A 17 -5.96 17.93 1.50
CA ASP A 17 -6.84 17.01 2.20
C ASP A 17 -6.62 16.94 3.73
N ALA A 18 -7.11 17.95 4.44
CA ALA A 18 -7.32 17.89 5.88
C ALA A 18 -8.25 16.74 6.34
N ASP A 19 -8.89 16.01 5.40
CA ASP A 19 -9.76 14.86 5.64
C ASP A 19 -9.23 13.52 5.06
N ALA A 20 -7.98 13.46 4.55
CA ALA A 20 -7.36 12.19 4.17
C ALA A 20 -6.99 11.37 5.42
N ARG A 21 -8.01 10.76 6.02
CA ARG A 21 -7.85 9.89 7.18
C ARG A 21 -7.09 8.62 6.77
N PRO A 22 -6.10 8.19 7.56
CA PRO A 22 -5.39 6.95 7.27
C PRO A 22 -6.33 5.75 7.38
N VAL A 23 -6.04 4.72 6.59
CA VAL A 23 -6.75 3.44 6.60
C VAL A 23 -6.38 2.68 7.86
N LYS A 24 -7.36 2.37 8.71
CA LYS A 24 -7.13 1.68 9.98
C LYS A 24 -7.40 0.19 9.83
N ILE A 25 -6.38 -0.64 9.99
CA ILE A 25 -6.50 -2.10 9.95
C ILE A 25 -6.03 -2.68 11.28
N GLN A 26 -6.75 -3.67 11.80
CA GLN A 26 -6.29 -4.47 12.91
C GLN A 26 -6.07 -5.92 12.45
N TYR A 27 -4.85 -6.42 12.60
CA TYR A 27 -4.49 -7.82 12.36
C TYR A 27 -4.02 -8.44 13.68
N GLY A 28 -4.81 -9.35 14.24
CA GLY A 28 -4.59 -9.88 15.59
C GLY A 28 -4.51 -8.74 16.62
N HIS A 29 -3.35 -8.62 17.27
CA HIS A 29 -3.08 -7.53 18.22
C HIS A 29 -2.43 -6.28 17.61
N ILE A 30 -2.09 -6.30 16.31
CA ILE A 30 -1.40 -5.21 15.63
C ILE A 30 -2.42 -4.24 15.05
N LYS A 31 -2.32 -2.97 15.45
CA LYS A 31 -3.13 -1.87 14.90
C LYS A 31 -2.28 -1.06 13.94
N MET A 32 -2.72 -0.96 12.70
CA MET A 32 -2.04 -0.29 11.60
C MET A 32 -2.82 0.95 11.16
N GLN A 33 -2.09 2.02 10.87
CA GLN A 33 -2.61 3.25 10.28
C GLN A 33 -1.89 3.46 8.95
N LEU A 34 -2.48 2.95 7.88
CA LEU A 34 -1.86 2.89 6.57
C LEU A 34 -2.22 4.13 5.75
N PRO A 35 -1.32 4.64 4.90
CA PRO A 35 -1.65 5.72 3.98
C PRO A 35 -2.72 5.25 3.00
N ARG A 36 -3.50 6.18 2.45
CA ARG A 36 -4.51 5.81 1.45
C ARG A 36 -3.85 5.38 0.15
N LEU A 37 -4.32 4.26 -0.44
CA LEU A 37 -3.73 3.73 -1.68
C LEU A 37 -4.07 4.59 -2.92
N ASP A 38 -5.06 5.47 -2.82
CA ASP A 38 -5.43 6.44 -3.85
C ASP A 38 -4.75 7.81 -3.67
N ASP A 39 -4.02 8.03 -2.57
CA ASP A 39 -3.27 9.26 -2.30
C ASP A 39 -1.77 9.07 -2.58
N SER A 40 -1.35 9.42 -3.80
CA SER A 40 0.03 9.30 -4.24
C SER A 40 1.00 10.23 -3.51
N ALA A 41 0.53 11.26 -2.79
CA ALA A 41 1.38 12.14 -2.00
C ALA A 41 1.84 11.49 -0.69
N GLN A 42 1.06 10.55 -0.15
CA GLN A 42 1.36 9.84 1.10
C GLN A 42 1.97 8.47 0.90
N LEU A 43 1.88 7.91 -0.32
CA LEU A 43 2.40 6.59 -0.60
C LEU A 43 3.93 6.58 -0.78
N PRO A 44 4.63 5.60 -0.16
CA PRO A 44 6.00 5.28 -0.52
C PRO A 44 6.11 4.94 -2.01
N ILE A 45 7.19 5.39 -2.64
CA ILE A 45 7.43 5.18 -4.07
C ILE A 45 7.49 3.68 -4.45
N GLU A 46 7.91 2.83 -3.51
CA GLU A 46 7.96 1.38 -3.69
C GLU A 46 6.56 0.80 -3.87
N LEU A 47 5.59 1.24 -3.06
CA LEU A 47 4.19 0.81 -3.17
C LEU A 47 3.54 1.36 -4.44
N LEU A 48 3.86 2.59 -4.84
CA LEU A 48 3.40 3.13 -6.12
C LEU A 48 3.88 2.28 -7.30
N THR A 49 5.15 1.89 -7.29
CA THR A 49 5.74 1.09 -8.36
C THR A 49 5.10 -0.30 -8.48
N SER A 50 4.89 -0.98 -7.35
CA SER A 50 4.21 -2.28 -7.33
C SER A 50 2.72 -2.15 -7.65
N GLY A 51 2.05 -1.14 -7.10
CA GLY A 51 0.63 -0.85 -7.35
C GLY A 51 0.34 -0.53 -8.81
N LEU A 52 1.20 0.25 -9.47
CA LEU A 52 1.10 0.54 -10.91
C LEU A 52 1.12 -0.74 -11.75
N SER A 53 1.93 -1.74 -11.39
CA SER A 53 1.97 -3.03 -12.10
C SER A 53 0.64 -3.78 -11.96
N VAL A 54 0.04 -3.75 -10.77
CA VAL A 54 -1.27 -4.36 -10.50
C VAL A 54 -2.39 -3.61 -11.23
N VAL A 55 -2.38 -2.27 -11.24
CA VAL A 55 -3.40 -1.46 -11.92
C VAL A 55 -3.29 -1.59 -13.45
N ALA A 56 -2.07 -1.58 -14.00
CA ALA A 56 -1.86 -1.62 -15.44
C ALA A 56 -2.23 -2.97 -16.06
N ARG A 57 -2.01 -4.07 -15.34
CA ARG A 57 -2.20 -5.43 -15.88
C ARG A 57 -3.38 -6.16 -15.25
N GLY A 58 -3.78 -5.82 -14.03
CA GLY A 58 -4.70 -6.61 -13.22
C GLY A 58 -3.95 -7.74 -12.49
N TRP A 59 -4.30 -7.97 -11.22
CA TRP A 59 -3.66 -8.98 -10.36
C TRP A 59 -3.64 -10.38 -11.00
N ASP A 60 -4.77 -10.80 -11.57
CA ASP A 60 -4.94 -12.13 -12.16
C ASP A 60 -4.15 -12.33 -13.46
N ASN A 61 -3.66 -11.24 -14.07
CA ASN A 61 -2.84 -11.28 -15.29
C ASN A 61 -1.33 -11.17 -15.00
N LEU A 62 -0.95 -11.10 -13.73
CA LEU A 62 0.44 -11.20 -13.30
C LEU A 62 0.85 -12.67 -13.23
N THR A 63 2.11 -12.94 -13.59
CA THR A 63 2.74 -14.24 -13.32
C THR A 63 2.90 -14.46 -11.81
N GLN A 64 3.10 -15.71 -11.40
CA GLN A 64 3.32 -16.03 -9.99
C GLN A 64 4.51 -15.27 -9.39
N ASP A 65 5.61 -15.14 -10.13
CA ASP A 65 6.80 -14.40 -9.68
C ASP A 65 6.52 -12.90 -9.53
N GLU A 66 5.72 -12.33 -10.44
CA GLU A 66 5.28 -10.93 -10.34
C GLU A 66 4.36 -10.71 -9.14
N GLN A 67 3.43 -11.63 -8.89
CA GLN A 67 2.57 -11.59 -7.70
C GLN A 67 3.38 -11.67 -6.40
N ILE A 68 4.36 -12.59 -6.34
CA ILE A 68 5.28 -12.70 -5.20
C ILE A 68 6.09 -11.42 -5.03
N GLY A 69 6.57 -10.84 -6.13
CA GLY A 69 7.30 -9.57 -6.11
C GLY A 69 6.48 -8.43 -5.53
N VAL A 70 5.20 -8.31 -5.93
CA VAL A 70 4.26 -7.34 -5.34
C VAL A 70 4.09 -7.59 -3.85
N LEU A 71 3.78 -8.83 -3.43
CA LEU A 71 3.59 -9.17 -2.01
C LEU A 71 4.85 -8.89 -1.19
N ALA A 72 6.04 -9.16 -1.72
CA ALA A 72 7.30 -8.90 -1.04
C ALA A 72 7.51 -7.40 -0.77
N VAL A 73 7.15 -6.54 -1.73
CA VAL A 73 7.24 -5.08 -1.55
C VAL A 73 6.26 -4.60 -0.47
N PHE A 74 5.01 -5.07 -0.49
CA PHE A 74 4.04 -4.75 0.56
C PHE A 74 4.49 -5.27 1.93
N LEU A 75 5.01 -6.50 2.01
CA LEU A 75 5.51 -7.07 3.26
C LEU A 75 6.69 -6.27 3.81
N ALA A 76 7.66 -5.92 2.96
CA ALA A 76 8.82 -5.15 3.36
C ALA A 76 8.42 -3.78 3.92
N TYR A 77 7.48 -3.11 3.26
CA TYR A 77 6.91 -1.86 3.77
C TYR A 77 6.22 -2.07 5.13
N LEU A 78 5.32 -3.04 5.22
CA LEU A 78 4.55 -3.29 6.44
C LEU A 78 5.46 -3.70 7.61
N GLN A 79 6.53 -4.46 7.39
CA GLN A 79 7.49 -4.82 8.42
C GLN A 79 8.33 -3.63 8.89
N ARG A 80 8.65 -2.70 7.97
CA ARG A 80 9.37 -1.46 8.31
C ARG A 80 8.52 -0.57 9.22
N GLU A 81 7.26 -0.36 8.87
CA GLU A 81 6.35 0.52 9.61
C GLU A 81 5.77 -0.17 10.88
N TYR A 82 5.59 -1.49 10.83
CA TYR A 82 5.02 -2.30 11.91
C TYR A 82 5.95 -3.47 12.28
N PRO A 83 7.03 -3.23 13.03
CA PRO A 83 8.03 -4.26 13.34
C PRO A 83 7.49 -5.51 14.06
N LEU A 84 6.35 -5.39 14.76
CA LEU A 84 5.69 -6.51 15.44
C LEU A 84 4.82 -7.36 14.51
N LEU A 85 4.49 -6.87 13.31
CA LEU A 85 3.67 -7.61 12.35
C LEU A 85 4.31 -8.94 11.98
N GLY A 86 5.63 -8.99 11.78
CA GLY A 86 6.33 -10.24 11.45
C GLY A 86 6.10 -11.33 12.51
N ARG A 87 6.17 -10.96 13.80
CA ARG A 87 5.92 -11.90 14.91
C ARG A 87 4.46 -12.34 14.99
N GLU A 88 3.53 -11.49 14.58
CA GLU A 88 2.11 -11.85 14.55
C GLU A 88 1.83 -12.78 13.37
N LEU A 89 2.35 -12.45 12.18
CA LEU A 89 2.31 -13.32 11.00
C LEU A 89 2.97 -14.67 11.28
N ASP A 90 4.03 -14.73 12.09
CA ASP A 90 4.67 -15.99 12.48
C ASP A 90 3.72 -16.99 13.15
N LYS A 91 2.65 -16.52 13.79
CA LYS A 91 1.59 -17.34 14.39
C LYS A 91 0.58 -17.87 13.36
N SER A 92 0.55 -17.31 12.16
CA SER A 92 -0.38 -17.70 11.10
C SER A 92 -0.02 -19.05 10.48
N GLY A 93 -1.06 -19.84 10.17
CA GLY A 93 -0.97 -21.08 9.40
C GLY A 93 -0.76 -20.85 7.90
N ASP A 94 -1.08 -19.66 7.39
CA ASP A 94 -0.82 -19.25 6.00
C ASP A 94 -0.53 -17.74 5.94
N LYS A 95 0.77 -17.40 5.97
CA LYS A 95 1.23 -16.00 6.03
C LYS A 95 0.96 -15.25 4.74
N ILE A 96 0.91 -15.95 3.61
CA ILE A 96 0.67 -15.34 2.29
C ILE A 96 -0.80 -14.98 2.16
N ALA A 97 -1.70 -15.89 2.57
CA ALA A 97 -3.13 -15.60 2.62
C ALA A 97 -3.45 -14.42 3.55
N ASP A 98 -2.86 -14.39 4.75
CA ASP A 98 -3.06 -13.29 5.70
C ASP A 98 -2.52 -11.96 5.19
N LEU A 99 -1.34 -11.96 4.56
CA LEU A 99 -0.78 -10.78 3.92
C LEU A 99 -1.71 -10.28 2.79
N GLY A 100 -2.23 -11.19 1.96
CA GLY A 100 -3.21 -10.87 0.94
C GLY A 100 -4.49 -10.25 1.53
N ALA A 101 -4.98 -10.77 2.66
CA ALA A 101 -6.15 -10.23 3.34
C ALA A 101 -5.91 -8.81 3.89
N ILE A 102 -4.73 -8.54 4.46
CA ILE A 102 -4.35 -7.19 4.90
C ILE A 102 -4.33 -6.21 3.72
N ILE A 103 -3.68 -6.59 2.61
CA ILE A 103 -3.57 -5.73 1.42
C ILE A 103 -4.94 -5.52 0.78
N ASN A 104 -5.78 -6.55 0.73
CA ASN A 104 -7.14 -6.43 0.21
C ASN A 104 -7.99 -5.47 1.07
N ALA A 105 -7.98 -5.65 2.40
CA ALA A 105 -8.67 -4.75 3.32
C ALA A 105 -8.17 -3.30 3.21
N TRP A 106 -6.89 -3.13 2.90
CA TRP A 106 -6.30 -1.82 2.63
C TRP A 106 -6.83 -1.19 1.33
N GLY A 107 -6.90 -1.98 0.24
CA GLY A 107 -7.44 -1.56 -1.05
C GLY A 107 -8.93 -1.23 -1.04
N THR A 108 -9.73 -2.00 -0.29
CA THR A 108 -11.20 -1.85 -0.30
C THR A 108 -11.71 -0.77 0.65
N TYR A 109 -10.86 -0.20 1.51
CA TYR A 109 -11.29 0.80 2.50
C TYR A 109 -11.96 2.03 1.87
N GLY A 110 -11.58 2.41 0.64
CA GLY A 110 -12.24 3.48 -0.11
C GLY A 110 -13.63 3.12 -0.65
N ASP A 111 -13.88 1.83 -0.94
CA ASP A 111 -15.19 1.31 -1.39
C ASP A 111 -16.16 1.03 -0.23
N THR A 112 -15.64 0.94 1.00
CA THR A 112 -16.41 0.64 2.23
C THR A 112 -16.57 1.84 3.15
N ASP A 113 -16.73 3.03 2.57
CA ASP A 113 -17.39 4.15 3.26
C ASP A 113 -18.90 4.05 2.97
N PRO A 114 -19.68 3.22 3.70
CA PRO A 114 -21.09 3.50 3.78
C PRO A 114 -21.18 4.78 4.59
N LYS A 115 -21.75 5.83 4.00
CA LYS A 115 -22.50 6.77 4.83
C LYS A 115 -23.56 5.97 5.59
N ALA A 116 -23.21 5.55 6.80
CA ALA A 116 -24.06 5.02 7.86
C ALA A 116 -23.54 5.57 9.20
#